data_AF-D2S210-F1
#
_entry.id   AF-D2S210-F1
#
_cell.length_a   1.000
_cell.length_b   1.000
_cell.length_c   1.000
_cell.angle_alpha   90.00
_cell.angle_beta   90.00
_cell.angle_gamma   90.00
#
_symmetry.space_group_name_H-M   'P 1'
#
loop_
_entity.id
_entity.type
_entity.pdbx_description
1 polymer ?
#
loop_
_entity_poly.entity_id
_entity_poly.type
_entity_poly.pdbx_seq_one_letter_code
_entity_poly.pdbx_strand_id
1 'polypeptide(L)'
;MLGPLFEGYLELDVEIDGEPWHLKVSYSKSGFAPRLSDGINAERLYEWDIVGRGRGERKASYNISPRFPNMRHWESGDPIQLPWENQVGAVDVEFHTSNIEPERGLELLPEFYAAVFEYAEGRVHPEYFRTDPHSASRMWAYKRYVRIRREWAEKLSSAGVLQKVAHYLSDLEGVKAELHIDNEEVVNNQNRLFLNPASASKLLPGHTYGRKFEIYQLADPNAVSKDHPSYHPKI
;
A
#
# COMPACT_ATOMS: atom_id res chain seq x y z
N MET A 1 5.68 -25.56 3.72
CA MET A 1 5.81 -25.23 5.15
C MET A 1 5.01 -23.98 5.43
N LEU A 2 4.05 -24.02 6.36
CA LEU A 2 3.24 -22.87 6.80
C LEU A 2 3.42 -22.59 8.31
N GLY A 3 4.55 -23.02 8.88
CA GLY A 3 4.97 -22.71 10.24
C GLY A 3 6.12 -21.69 10.22
N PRO A 4 6.39 -21.01 11.35
CA PRO A 4 7.48 -20.04 11.41
C PRO A 4 8.83 -20.75 11.27
N LEU A 5 9.70 -20.25 10.38
CA LEU A 5 11.07 -20.76 10.22
C LEU A 5 11.99 -20.33 11.37
N PHE A 6 11.56 -19.34 12.14
CA PHE A 6 12.29 -18.70 13.24
C PHE A 6 11.42 -18.69 14.51
N GLU A 7 11.93 -18.18 15.63
CA GLU A 7 11.17 -17.95 16.87
C GLU A 7 10.16 -16.79 16.75
N GLY A 8 9.41 -16.74 15.64
CA GLY A 8 8.39 -15.73 15.38
C GLY A 8 8.91 -14.37 14.89
N TYR A 9 10.23 -14.17 14.87
CA TYR A 9 10.85 -12.91 14.49
C TYR A 9 12.24 -13.09 13.87
N LEU A 10 12.58 -12.26 12.88
CA LEU A 10 13.91 -12.18 12.29
C LEU A 10 14.19 -10.73 11.84
N GLU A 11 15.42 -10.27 12.03
CA GLU A 11 15.96 -9.09 11.33
C GLU A 11 17.21 -9.50 10.57
N LEU A 12 17.37 -8.97 9.36
CA LEU A 12 18.60 -9.14 8.58
C LEU A 12 18.84 -7.94 7.65
N ASP A 13 20.10 -7.67 7.38
CA ASP A 13 20.52 -6.71 6.36
C ASP A 13 20.90 -7.45 5.08
N VAL A 14 20.38 -6.96 3.95
CA VAL A 14 20.58 -7.56 2.63
C VAL A 14 20.94 -6.48 1.62
N GLU A 15 21.62 -6.86 0.54
CA GLU A 15 21.87 -5.96 -0.60
C GLU A 15 21.08 -6.46 -1.81
N ILE A 16 20.23 -5.60 -2.36
CA ILE A 16 19.39 -5.90 -3.52
C ILE A 16 19.60 -4.81 -4.56
N ASP A 17 20.08 -5.19 -5.74
CA ASP A 17 20.43 -4.27 -6.84
C ASP A 17 21.38 -3.13 -6.40
N GLY A 18 22.36 -3.45 -5.53
CA GLY A 18 23.31 -2.48 -4.99
C GLY A 18 22.73 -1.52 -3.93
N GLU A 19 21.48 -1.72 -3.51
CA GLU A 19 20.87 -0.97 -2.42
C GLU A 19 20.82 -1.81 -1.13
N PRO A 20 21.27 -1.26 0.02
CA PRO A 20 21.11 -1.94 1.30
C PRO A 20 19.66 -1.84 1.80
N TRP A 21 19.13 -2.97 2.24
CA TRP A 21 17.81 -3.10 2.84
C TRP A 21 17.91 -3.75 4.21
N HIS A 22 17.25 -3.16 5.20
CA HIS A 22 17.04 -3.77 6.49
C HIS A 22 15.66 -4.43 6.53
N LEU A 23 15.64 -5.77 6.59
CA LEU A 23 14.44 -6.59 6.59
C LEU A 23 14.03 -6.92 8.02
N LYS A 24 12.73 -6.83 8.30
CA LYS A 24 12.10 -7.38 9.50
C LYS A 24 11.05 -8.39 9.07
N VAL A 25 11.13 -9.60 9.59
CA VAL A 25 10.16 -10.66 9.34
C VAL A 25 9.47 -11.03 10.64
N SER A 26 8.16 -11.08 10.60
CA SER A 26 7.33 -11.55 11.72
C SER A 26 6.19 -12.41 11.20
N TYR A 27 5.45 -13.01 12.13
CA TYR A 27 4.30 -13.84 11.82
C TYR A 27 3.08 -13.37 12.60
N SER A 28 1.93 -13.38 11.95
CA SER A 28 0.64 -13.08 12.56
C SER A 28 -0.29 -14.29 12.45
N LYS A 29 -1.20 -14.44 13.42
CA LYS A 29 -2.22 -15.50 13.38
C LYS A 29 -3.30 -15.10 12.40
N SER A 30 -3.50 -15.91 11.36
CA SER A 30 -4.56 -15.69 10.38
C SER A 30 -5.95 -15.95 10.96
N GLY A 31 -6.96 -15.54 10.19
CA GLY A 31 -8.35 -15.95 10.39
C GLY A 31 -8.68 -17.38 9.91
N PHE A 32 -7.69 -18.19 9.49
CA PHE A 32 -7.94 -19.42 8.75
C PHE A 32 -7.56 -20.67 9.54
N ALA A 33 -8.47 -21.65 9.55
CA ALA A 33 -8.15 -23.00 10.03
C ALA A 33 -7.20 -23.70 9.05
N PRO A 34 -6.26 -24.54 9.52
CA PRO A 34 -5.55 -25.48 8.67
C PRO A 34 -6.51 -26.46 8.00
N ARG A 35 -6.09 -27.03 6.86
CA ARG A 35 -6.81 -28.18 6.32
C ARG A 35 -6.67 -29.36 7.26
N LEU A 36 -7.76 -30.10 7.46
CA LEU A 36 -7.75 -31.32 8.26
C LEU A 36 -6.75 -32.36 7.74
N SER A 37 -6.42 -32.33 6.44
CA SER A 37 -5.45 -33.22 5.79
C SER A 37 -3.98 -32.88 6.05
N ASP A 38 -3.65 -31.65 6.44
CA ASP A 38 -2.27 -31.14 6.34
C ASP A 38 -1.39 -31.56 7.54
N GLY A 39 -1.94 -32.30 8.50
CA GLY A 39 -1.21 -32.75 9.70
C GLY A 39 -0.71 -31.62 10.59
N ILE A 40 -1.25 -30.40 10.43
CA ILE A 40 -0.85 -29.20 11.16
C ILE A 40 -1.52 -29.22 12.54
N ASN A 41 -0.72 -29.36 13.60
CA ASN A 41 -1.20 -29.32 14.98
C ASN A 41 -1.25 -27.87 15.50
N ALA A 42 -2.06 -27.04 14.85
CA ALA A 42 -2.34 -25.66 15.26
C ALA A 42 -3.80 -25.31 14.98
N GLU A 43 -4.39 -24.43 15.79
CA GLU A 43 -5.78 -23.99 15.59
C GLU A 43 -5.94 -23.06 14.38
N ARG A 44 -4.88 -22.29 14.08
CA ARG A 44 -4.88 -21.28 13.01
C ARG A 44 -3.59 -21.35 12.21
N LEU A 45 -3.68 -20.99 10.94
CA LEU A 45 -2.51 -20.78 10.10
C LEU A 45 -1.84 -19.45 10.41
N TYR A 46 -0.57 -19.32 10.01
CA TYR A 46 0.18 -18.08 10.11
C TYR A 46 0.22 -17.34 8.78
N GLU A 47 0.28 -16.01 8.87
CA GLU A 47 0.59 -15.10 7.77
C GLU A 47 2.00 -14.55 8.01
N TRP A 48 2.73 -14.30 6.93
CA TRP A 48 4.09 -13.75 7.01
C TRP A 48 4.04 -12.25 6.80
N ASP A 49 4.68 -11.51 7.68
CA ASP A 49 4.85 -10.07 7.57
C ASP A 49 6.31 -9.77 7.27
N ILE A 50 6.61 -9.27 6.08
CA ILE A 50 7.96 -8.89 5.65
C ILE A 50 8.00 -7.37 5.45
N VAL A 51 8.86 -6.68 6.19
CA VAL A 51 9.04 -5.22 6.11
C VAL A 51 10.49 -4.89 5.78
N GLY A 52 10.73 -4.38 4.58
CA GLY A 52 12.03 -3.86 4.16
C GLY A 52 12.11 -2.34 4.30
N ARG A 53 13.23 -1.84 4.83
CA ARG A 53 13.58 -0.41 4.89
C ARG A 53 14.87 -0.16 4.11
N GLY A 54 14.79 0.68 3.09
CA GLY A 54 15.90 1.09 2.23
C GLY A 54 16.32 2.54 2.48
N ARG A 55 17.16 3.08 1.59
CA ARG A 55 17.63 4.46 1.69
C ARG A 55 16.52 5.46 1.39
N GLY A 56 16.64 6.69 1.90
CA GLY A 56 15.67 7.76 1.58
C GLY A 56 14.25 7.48 2.07
N GLU A 57 14.12 6.85 3.24
CA GLU A 57 12.83 6.45 3.83
C GLU A 57 12.01 5.49 2.96
N ARG A 58 12.67 4.76 2.04
CA ARG A 58 12.05 3.70 1.26
C ARG A 58 11.54 2.61 2.20
N LYS A 59 10.28 2.23 2.03
CA LYS A 59 9.68 1.15 2.80
C LYS A 59 8.80 0.30 1.88
N ALA A 60 8.99 -1.01 1.95
CA ALA A 60 8.09 -1.99 1.34
C ALA A 60 7.64 -2.97 2.43
N SER A 61 6.34 -3.20 2.54
CA SER A 61 5.76 -4.14 3.49
C SER A 61 4.81 -5.09 2.78
N TYR A 62 4.91 -6.37 3.11
CA TYR A 62 4.15 -7.46 2.53
C TYR A 62 3.54 -8.29 3.65
N ASN A 63 2.24 -8.56 3.55
CA ASN A 63 1.58 -9.61 4.31
C ASN A 63 1.25 -10.75 3.34
N ILE A 64 1.79 -11.94 3.60
CA ILE A 64 1.64 -13.12 2.74
C ILE A 64 0.77 -14.13 3.49
N SER A 65 -0.45 -14.29 3.00
CA SER A 65 -1.46 -15.17 3.60
C SER A 65 -1.63 -16.45 2.79
N PRO A 66 -1.76 -17.62 3.42
CA PRO A 66 -2.04 -18.86 2.71
C PRO A 66 -3.43 -18.84 2.07
N ARG A 67 -3.56 -19.42 0.87
CA ARG A 67 -4.83 -19.60 0.15
C ARG A 67 -4.96 -21.02 -0.36
N PHE A 68 -6.13 -21.62 -0.17
CA PHE A 68 -6.39 -22.96 -0.68
C PHE A 68 -7.90 -23.28 -0.78
N PRO A 69 -8.29 -24.28 -1.59
CA PRO A 69 -9.68 -24.69 -1.71
C PRO A 69 -10.31 -25.11 -0.39
N ASN A 70 -11.58 -24.75 -0.18
CA ASN A 70 -12.38 -25.09 1.00
C ASN A 70 -11.82 -24.51 2.32
N MET A 71 -11.22 -23.32 2.28
CA MET A 71 -10.79 -22.61 3.48
C MET A 71 -11.97 -22.35 4.41
N ARG A 72 -11.69 -22.41 5.72
CA ARG A 72 -12.67 -22.15 6.76
C ARG A 72 -12.14 -21.13 7.76
N HIS A 73 -13.05 -20.33 8.30
CA HIS A 73 -12.74 -19.49 9.44
C HIS A 73 -12.37 -20.37 10.63
N TRP A 74 -11.29 -20.04 11.33
CA TRP A 74 -10.77 -20.87 12.41
C TRP A 74 -11.73 -21.02 13.59
N GLU A 75 -12.55 -20.01 13.87
CA GLU A 75 -13.44 -19.99 15.04
C GLU A 75 -14.81 -20.59 14.73
N SER A 76 -15.43 -20.13 13.65
CA SER A 76 -16.82 -20.48 13.32
C SER A 76 -16.90 -21.74 12.45
N GLY A 77 -15.81 -22.11 11.79
CA GLY A 77 -15.79 -23.19 10.80
C GLY A 77 -16.49 -22.83 9.49
N ASP A 78 -16.98 -21.59 9.34
CA ASP A 78 -17.69 -21.15 8.15
C ASP A 78 -16.76 -21.15 6.93
N PRO A 79 -17.25 -21.53 5.74
CA PRO A 79 -16.49 -21.42 4.50
C PRO A 79 -16.06 -19.96 4.23
N ILE A 80 -14.79 -19.78 3.86
CA ILE A 80 -14.29 -18.49 3.36
C ILE A 80 -14.57 -18.42 1.86
N GLN A 81 -15.33 -17.40 1.44
CA GLN A 81 -15.57 -17.14 0.03
C GLN A 81 -14.37 -16.43 -0.58
N LEU A 82 -13.70 -17.09 -1.52
CA LEU A 82 -12.58 -16.50 -2.25
C LEU A 82 -12.96 -16.28 -3.72
N PRO A 83 -12.50 -15.20 -4.37
CA PRO A 83 -12.76 -14.99 -5.80
C PRO A 83 -12.09 -16.03 -6.73
N TRP A 84 -11.28 -16.95 -6.20
CA TRP A 84 -10.42 -17.88 -6.96
C TRP A 84 -10.38 -19.30 -6.36
N GLU A 85 -11.48 -19.79 -5.78
CA GLU A 85 -11.57 -21.08 -5.06
C GLU A 85 -11.10 -22.33 -5.83
N ASN A 86 -11.00 -22.26 -7.17
CA ASN A 86 -10.63 -23.38 -8.03
C ASN A 86 -9.10 -23.58 -8.19
N GLN A 87 -8.26 -22.84 -7.47
CA GLN A 87 -6.80 -22.94 -7.61
C GLN A 87 -6.16 -23.98 -6.67
N VAL A 88 -5.14 -24.70 -7.15
CA VAL A 88 -4.44 -25.75 -6.39
C VAL A 88 -3.42 -25.14 -5.43
N GLY A 89 -3.90 -24.46 -4.38
CA GLY A 89 -3.04 -23.82 -3.38
C GLY A 89 -2.30 -22.59 -3.92
N ALA A 90 -2.33 -21.51 -3.16
CA ALA A 90 -1.73 -20.23 -3.52
C ALA A 90 -1.38 -19.44 -2.25
N VAL A 91 -0.86 -18.23 -2.44
CA VAL A 91 -0.84 -17.19 -1.41
C VAL A 91 -1.53 -15.95 -1.94
N ASP A 92 -2.08 -15.18 -1.02
CA ASP A 92 -2.52 -13.82 -1.27
C ASP A 92 -1.50 -12.87 -0.65
N VAL A 93 -1.14 -11.82 -1.37
CA VAL A 93 -0.13 -10.86 -0.92
C VAL A 93 -0.74 -9.48 -0.91
N GLU A 94 -0.94 -8.94 0.29
CA GLU A 94 -1.19 -7.53 0.46
C GLU A 94 0.16 -6.81 0.58
N PHE A 95 0.40 -5.79 -0.25
CA PHE A 95 1.62 -5.02 -0.17
C PHE A 95 1.38 -3.51 -0.14
N HIS A 96 2.26 -2.82 0.58
CA HIS A 96 2.28 -1.37 0.71
C HIS A 96 3.69 -0.87 0.52
N THR A 97 3.86 0.13 -0.36
CA THR A 97 5.15 0.77 -0.61
C THR A 97 5.12 2.25 -0.26
N SER A 98 6.28 2.81 0.10
CA SER A 98 6.49 4.23 0.36
C SER A 98 7.85 4.65 -0.20
N ASN A 99 7.87 5.75 -0.96
CA ASN A 99 9.03 6.25 -1.70
C ASN A 99 9.64 5.22 -2.69
N ILE A 100 8.82 4.28 -3.17
CA ILE A 100 9.16 3.24 -4.14
C ILE A 100 8.04 3.22 -5.19
N GLU A 101 8.40 3.13 -6.46
CA GLU A 101 7.40 3.00 -7.54
C GLU A 101 6.67 1.64 -7.43
N PRO A 102 5.38 1.55 -7.82
CA PRO A 102 4.56 0.35 -7.62
C PRO A 102 5.18 -0.91 -8.22
N GLU A 103 5.76 -0.80 -9.42
CA GLU A 103 6.38 -1.90 -10.15
C GLU A 103 7.56 -2.46 -9.37
N ARG A 104 8.38 -1.57 -8.79
CA ARG A 104 9.51 -1.97 -7.95
C ARG A 104 9.05 -2.67 -6.67
N GLY A 105 7.87 -2.36 -6.17
CA GLY A 105 7.24 -3.10 -5.06
C GLY A 105 7.02 -4.57 -5.39
N LEU A 106 6.67 -4.91 -6.64
CA LEU A 106 6.50 -6.31 -7.06
C LEU A 106 7.85 -7.02 -7.24
N GLU A 107 8.86 -6.30 -7.73
CA GLU A 107 10.22 -6.83 -7.90
C GLU A 107 10.92 -7.12 -6.56
N LEU A 108 10.66 -6.33 -5.51
CA LEU A 108 11.32 -6.51 -4.20
C LEU A 108 10.82 -7.74 -3.43
N LEU A 109 9.56 -8.16 -3.64
CA LEU A 109 8.99 -9.32 -2.95
C LEU A 109 9.79 -10.62 -3.15
N PRO A 110 10.08 -11.08 -4.40
CA PRO A 110 10.86 -12.30 -4.61
C PRO A 110 12.27 -12.19 -4.02
N GLU A 111 12.90 -11.01 -4.06
CA GLU A 111 14.24 -10.80 -3.50
C GLU A 111 14.24 -10.87 -1.98
N PHE A 112 13.29 -10.19 -1.31
CA PHE A 112 13.14 -10.29 0.15
C PHE A 112 12.83 -11.73 0.57
N TYR A 113 11.93 -12.38 -0.15
CA TYR A 113 11.54 -13.75 0.15
C TYR A 113 12.70 -14.73 -0.02
N ALA A 114 13.48 -14.60 -1.10
CA ALA A 114 14.68 -15.41 -1.34
C ALA A 114 15.71 -15.22 -0.22
N ALA A 115 16.02 -13.97 0.14
CA ALA A 115 17.03 -13.68 1.16
C ALA A 115 16.65 -14.25 2.55
N VAL A 116 15.36 -14.19 2.91
CA VAL A 116 14.87 -14.77 4.17
C VAL A 116 15.04 -16.29 4.21
N PHE A 117 14.76 -16.98 3.10
CA PHE A 117 14.92 -18.43 3.02
C PHE A 117 16.37 -18.86 2.90
N GLU A 118 17.21 -18.10 2.20
CA GLU A 118 18.66 -18.31 2.16
C GLU A 118 19.26 -18.22 3.56
N TYR A 119 18.89 -17.19 4.33
CA TYR A 119 19.29 -17.05 5.73
C TYR A 119 18.83 -18.23 6.60
N ALA A 120 17.65 -18.80 6.32
CA ALA A 120 17.13 -19.96 7.03
C ALA A 120 17.76 -21.30 6.61
N GLU A 121 18.74 -21.30 5.68
CA GLU A 121 19.23 -22.50 4.98
C GLU A 121 18.10 -23.32 4.32
N GLY A 122 16.99 -22.65 4.02
CA GLY A 122 15.79 -23.21 3.45
C GLY A 122 15.84 -23.24 1.92
N ARG A 123 15.08 -24.15 1.32
CA ARG A 123 14.85 -24.15 -0.13
C ARG A 123 13.53 -23.49 -0.43
N VAL A 124 13.58 -22.48 -1.29
CA VAL A 124 12.41 -21.79 -1.81
C VAL A 124 12.46 -21.78 -3.33
N HIS A 125 11.30 -21.70 -3.98
CA HIS A 125 11.19 -21.49 -5.42
C HIS A 125 10.96 -19.99 -5.66
N PRO A 126 12.01 -19.16 -5.79
CA PRO A 126 11.85 -17.70 -5.85
C PRO A 126 11.08 -17.25 -7.08
N GLU A 127 11.09 -18.05 -8.14
CA GLU A 127 10.29 -17.82 -9.35
C GLU A 127 8.77 -17.81 -9.10
N TYR A 128 8.30 -18.35 -7.96
CA TYR A 128 6.88 -18.32 -7.61
C TYR A 128 6.31 -16.89 -7.56
N PHE A 129 7.08 -15.92 -7.07
CA PHE A 129 6.67 -14.51 -7.02
C PHE A 129 7.09 -13.70 -8.24
N ARG A 130 7.82 -14.31 -9.19
CA ARG A 130 8.22 -13.66 -10.45
C ARG A 130 7.21 -13.87 -11.58
N THR A 131 6.17 -14.66 -11.37
CA THR A 131 5.06 -14.81 -12.31
C THR A 131 4.06 -13.66 -12.20
N ASP A 132 3.33 -13.39 -13.27
CA ASP A 132 2.24 -12.42 -13.26
C ASP A 132 1.22 -12.72 -12.14
N PRO A 133 0.79 -11.71 -11.37
CA PRO A 133 -0.29 -11.88 -10.41
C PRO A 133 -1.56 -12.41 -11.08
N HIS A 134 -2.41 -13.09 -10.30
CA HIS A 134 -3.69 -13.55 -10.79
C HIS A 134 -4.55 -12.38 -11.32
N SER A 135 -5.40 -12.63 -12.31
CA SER A 135 -6.23 -11.58 -12.94
C SER A 135 -7.20 -10.86 -12.00
N ALA A 136 -7.47 -11.45 -10.83
CA ALA A 136 -8.27 -10.84 -9.76
C ALA A 136 -7.46 -9.87 -8.86
N SER A 137 -6.13 -9.86 -8.96
CA SER A 137 -5.26 -8.95 -8.22
C SER A 137 -5.54 -7.50 -8.63
N ARG A 138 -5.55 -6.59 -7.66
CA ARG A 138 -5.91 -5.18 -7.88
C ARG A 138 -5.06 -4.24 -7.04
N MET A 139 -4.62 -3.14 -7.63
CA MET A 139 -4.14 -1.97 -6.89
C MET A 139 -5.35 -1.09 -6.55
N TRP A 140 -5.70 -0.99 -5.27
CA TRP A 140 -6.89 -0.24 -4.85
C TRP A 140 -6.58 1.22 -4.50
N ALA A 141 -5.32 1.56 -4.25
CA ALA A 141 -4.88 2.94 -4.04
C ALA A 141 -3.45 3.15 -4.53
N TYR A 142 -3.22 4.30 -5.17
CA TYR A 142 -1.90 4.84 -5.47
C TYR A 142 -1.85 6.29 -5.03
N LYS A 143 -0.83 6.65 -4.26
CA LYS A 143 -0.65 8.00 -3.71
C LYS A 143 0.73 8.50 -4.11
N ARG A 144 0.76 9.64 -4.81
CA ARG A 144 2.00 10.35 -5.12
C ARG A 144 1.97 11.67 -4.39
N TYR A 145 3.00 11.90 -3.59
CA TYR A 145 3.14 13.14 -2.86
C TYR A 145 4.36 13.92 -3.33
N VAL A 146 4.21 15.22 -3.47
CA VAL A 146 5.32 16.13 -3.74
C VAL A 146 5.24 17.34 -2.83
N ARG A 147 6.38 17.96 -2.56
CA ARG A 147 6.39 19.26 -1.90
C ARG A 147 6.47 20.35 -2.95
N ILE A 148 5.60 21.34 -2.82
CA ILE A 148 5.54 22.50 -3.71
C ILE A 148 5.94 23.74 -2.94
N ARG A 149 6.61 24.68 -3.61
CA ARG A 149 6.94 25.96 -2.97
C ARG A 149 5.66 26.65 -2.52
N ARG A 150 5.75 27.37 -1.40
CA ARG A 150 4.60 28.03 -0.77
C ARG A 150 3.88 28.98 -1.73
N GLU A 151 4.61 29.71 -2.56
CA GLU A 151 4.06 30.57 -3.63
C GLU A 151 3.11 29.83 -4.60
N TRP A 152 3.36 28.55 -4.88
CA TRP A 152 2.49 27.72 -5.73
C TRP A 152 1.32 27.15 -4.95
N ALA A 153 1.55 26.75 -3.70
CA ALA A 153 0.50 26.31 -2.80
C ALA A 153 -0.53 27.42 -2.53
N GLU A 154 -0.06 28.65 -2.34
CA GLU A 154 -0.89 29.83 -2.24
C GLU A 154 -1.71 30.02 -3.50
N LYS A 155 -1.15 29.81 -4.71
CA LYS A 155 -1.98 29.86 -5.94
C LYS A 155 -3.03 28.75 -5.98
N LEU A 156 -2.70 27.53 -5.57
CA LEU A 156 -3.66 26.42 -5.53
C LEU A 156 -4.85 26.72 -4.62
N SER A 157 -4.61 27.40 -3.50
CA SER A 157 -5.63 27.71 -2.50
C SER A 157 -6.30 29.08 -2.67
N SER A 158 -5.51 30.14 -2.80
CA SER A 158 -5.97 31.53 -2.91
C SER A 158 -6.53 31.88 -4.29
N ALA A 159 -5.95 31.32 -5.38
CA ALA A 159 -6.56 31.46 -6.71
C ALA A 159 -7.72 30.47 -6.92
N GLY A 160 -8.01 29.65 -5.91
CA GLY A 160 -9.16 28.76 -5.83
C GLY A 160 -9.15 27.66 -6.88
N VAL A 161 -8.01 27.02 -7.16
CA VAL A 161 -7.93 26.01 -8.23
C VAL A 161 -8.85 24.83 -7.92
N LEU A 162 -8.85 24.33 -6.69
CA LEU A 162 -9.75 23.24 -6.28
C LEU A 162 -11.23 23.66 -6.35
N GLN A 163 -11.52 24.92 -5.98
CA GLN A 163 -12.85 25.54 -6.06
C GLN A 163 -13.30 25.67 -7.50
N LYS A 164 -12.42 26.08 -8.41
CA LYS A 164 -12.69 26.17 -9.85
C LYS A 164 -13.01 24.81 -10.45
N VAL A 165 -12.29 23.77 -10.02
CA VAL A 165 -12.60 22.40 -10.43
C VAL A 165 -13.98 21.99 -9.92
N ALA A 166 -14.29 22.21 -8.64
CA ALA A 166 -15.60 21.89 -8.08
C ALA A 166 -16.73 22.69 -8.79
N HIS A 167 -16.50 23.97 -9.09
CA HIS A 167 -17.44 24.82 -9.80
C HIS A 167 -17.66 24.37 -11.24
N TYR A 168 -16.60 24.01 -11.96
CA TYR A 168 -16.68 23.45 -13.32
C TYR A 168 -17.49 22.15 -13.36
N LEU A 169 -17.45 21.35 -12.29
CA LEU A 169 -18.21 20.11 -12.21
C LEU A 169 -19.66 20.33 -11.75
N SER A 170 -20.01 21.51 -11.23
CA SER A 170 -21.27 21.71 -10.51
C SER A 170 -22.54 21.68 -11.38
N ASP A 171 -22.41 21.92 -12.68
CA ASP A 171 -23.51 21.94 -13.65
C ASP A 171 -23.54 20.68 -14.55
N LEU A 172 -22.66 19.71 -14.31
CA LEU A 172 -22.59 18.47 -15.09
C LEU A 172 -23.44 17.37 -14.46
N GLU A 173 -24.14 16.61 -15.29
CA GLU A 173 -24.88 15.42 -14.83
C GLU A 173 -23.95 14.22 -14.60
N GLY A 174 -24.26 13.40 -13.59
CA GLY A 174 -23.56 12.13 -13.32
C GLY A 174 -22.22 12.25 -12.61
N VAL A 175 -21.83 13.45 -12.18
CA VAL A 175 -20.59 13.70 -11.43
C VAL A 175 -20.86 13.76 -9.92
N LYS A 176 -19.81 13.50 -9.13
CA LYS A 176 -19.77 13.67 -7.68
C LYS A 176 -18.39 14.21 -7.29
N ALA A 177 -18.39 15.44 -6.79
CA ALA A 177 -17.23 16.11 -6.23
C ALA A 177 -17.50 16.54 -4.78
N GLU A 178 -16.52 16.38 -3.91
CA GLU A 178 -16.56 16.87 -2.53
C GLU A 178 -15.33 17.73 -2.26
N LEU A 179 -15.56 19.01 -1.99
CA LEU A 179 -14.52 19.96 -1.61
C LEU A 179 -14.56 20.15 -0.11
N HIS A 180 -13.50 19.75 0.57
CA HIS A 180 -13.27 19.97 1.99
C HIS A 180 -12.22 21.06 2.16
N ILE A 181 -12.54 22.08 2.95
CA ILE A 181 -11.65 23.20 3.26
C ILE A 181 -11.47 23.24 4.76
N ASP A 182 -10.25 22.99 5.22
CA ASP A 182 -9.81 23.16 6.60
C ASP A 182 -8.61 24.11 6.60
N ASN A 183 -8.88 25.32 7.08
CA ASN A 183 -7.89 26.37 7.30
C ASN A 183 -8.09 26.99 8.70
N GLU A 184 -8.59 26.23 9.68
CA GLU A 184 -8.86 26.79 11.02
C GLU A 184 -7.58 27.29 11.70
N GLU A 185 -6.47 26.57 11.51
CA GLU A 185 -5.16 26.91 12.10
C GLU A 185 -4.26 27.70 11.14
N VAL A 186 -4.16 27.24 9.89
CA VAL A 186 -3.28 27.83 8.86
C VAL A 186 -3.89 27.64 7.47
N VAL A 187 -3.62 28.56 6.55
CA VAL A 187 -4.00 28.38 5.14
C VAL A 187 -3.31 27.12 4.60
N ASN A 188 -4.10 26.26 3.96
CA ASN A 188 -3.71 24.93 3.49
C ASN A 188 -3.40 23.93 4.60
N ASN A 189 -3.97 24.07 5.79
CA ASN A 189 -3.85 23.06 6.84
C ASN A 189 -4.25 21.68 6.29
N GLN A 190 -5.48 21.54 5.77
CA GLN A 190 -5.94 20.28 5.20
C GLN A 190 -7.07 20.46 4.16
N ASN A 191 -6.75 21.01 2.99
CA ASN A 191 -7.75 21.15 1.91
C ASN A 191 -7.75 19.92 1.01
N ARG A 192 -8.93 19.40 0.66
CA ARG A 192 -9.10 18.17 -0.13
C ARG A 192 -10.20 18.31 -1.17
N LEU A 193 -9.96 17.75 -2.35
CA LEU A 193 -10.98 17.57 -3.38
C LEU A 193 -11.08 16.08 -3.74
N PHE A 194 -12.24 15.50 -3.47
CA PHE A 194 -12.56 14.12 -3.81
C PHE A 194 -13.43 14.08 -5.07
N LEU A 195 -13.04 13.24 -6.03
CA LEU A 195 -13.72 13.06 -7.30
C LEU A 195 -14.02 11.57 -7.51
N ASN A 196 -15.28 11.23 -7.79
CA ASN A 196 -15.60 9.89 -8.26
C ASN A 196 -15.03 9.67 -9.70
N PRO A 197 -15.00 8.41 -10.22
CA PRO A 197 -14.49 8.14 -11.57
C PRO A 197 -15.13 8.99 -12.67
N ALA A 198 -16.44 9.20 -12.60
CA ALA A 198 -17.17 10.00 -13.59
C ALA A 198 -16.74 11.49 -13.57
N SER A 199 -16.45 12.06 -12.41
CA SER A 199 -15.95 13.44 -12.28
C SER A 199 -14.51 13.56 -12.75
N ALA A 200 -13.68 12.59 -12.37
CA ALA A 200 -12.27 12.58 -12.76
C ALA A 200 -12.11 12.49 -14.29
N SER A 201 -12.96 11.71 -14.97
CA SER A 201 -12.93 11.57 -16.43
C SER A 201 -13.33 12.83 -17.19
N LYS A 202 -14.11 13.75 -16.57
CA LYS A 202 -14.41 15.07 -17.14
C LYS A 202 -13.17 15.98 -17.17
N LEU A 203 -12.29 15.85 -16.19
CA LEU A 203 -11.06 16.65 -16.07
C LEU A 203 -9.89 16.03 -16.82
N LEU A 204 -9.82 14.70 -16.79
CA LEU A 204 -8.73 13.89 -17.33
C LEU A 204 -9.31 12.86 -18.29
N PRO A 205 -9.49 13.21 -19.58
CA PRO A 205 -10.02 12.29 -20.58
C PRO A 205 -9.23 10.98 -20.62
N GLY A 206 -9.94 9.85 -20.64
CA GLY A 206 -9.35 8.51 -20.60
C GLY A 206 -9.05 7.98 -19.20
N HIS A 207 -9.25 8.77 -18.14
CA HIS A 207 -9.08 8.31 -16.77
C HIS A 207 -10.31 7.55 -16.25
N THR A 208 -10.08 6.42 -15.58
CA THR A 208 -11.13 5.49 -15.13
C THR A 208 -11.25 5.36 -13.60
N TYR A 209 -10.36 5.98 -12.83
CA TYR A 209 -10.36 5.90 -11.37
C TYR A 209 -10.82 7.20 -10.74
N GLY A 210 -11.31 7.10 -9.50
CA GLY A 210 -11.54 8.28 -8.67
C GLY A 210 -10.21 8.97 -8.36
N ARG A 211 -10.28 10.26 -8.04
CA ARG A 211 -9.10 11.06 -7.68
C ARG A 211 -9.33 11.79 -6.37
N LYS A 212 -8.26 11.88 -5.58
CA LYS A 212 -8.17 12.73 -4.41
C LYS A 212 -7.00 13.68 -4.61
N PHE A 213 -7.28 14.98 -4.65
CA PHE A 213 -6.27 16.02 -4.56
C PHE A 213 -6.26 16.52 -3.13
N GLU A 214 -5.10 16.57 -2.51
CA GLU A 214 -4.94 16.97 -1.11
C GLU A 214 -3.80 17.99 -1.05
N ILE A 215 -3.94 19.01 -0.20
CA ILE A 215 -2.85 19.89 0.15
C ILE A 215 -2.78 20.00 1.66
N TYR A 216 -1.56 19.89 2.18
CA TYR A 216 -1.26 19.85 3.60
C TYR A 216 -0.07 20.76 3.91
N GLN A 217 -0.25 21.63 4.90
CA GLN A 217 0.77 22.49 5.48
C GLN A 217 0.89 22.13 6.96
N LEU A 218 2.13 22.04 7.46
CA LEU A 218 2.40 21.94 8.89
C LEU A 218 1.67 23.04 9.66
N ALA A 219 1.11 22.70 10.83
CA ALA A 219 0.38 23.62 11.70
C ALA A 219 1.20 24.87 12.07
N ASP A 220 2.45 24.70 12.49
CA ASP A 220 3.42 25.80 12.63
C ASP A 220 4.58 25.61 11.65
N PRO A 221 4.50 26.20 10.45
CA PRO A 221 5.57 26.06 9.48
C PRO A 221 6.75 26.99 9.74
N ASN A 222 6.61 27.97 10.64
CA ASN A 222 7.70 28.86 11.03
C ASN A 222 8.59 28.22 12.10
N ALA A 223 8.17 27.09 12.69
CA ALA A 223 8.97 26.26 13.58
C ALA A 223 10.16 25.57 12.89
N VAL A 224 10.22 25.59 11.55
CA VAL A 224 11.32 25.01 10.76
C VAL A 224 11.96 26.09 9.86
N SER A 225 13.22 25.88 9.49
CA SER A 225 13.91 26.80 8.57
C SER A 225 13.25 26.79 7.18
N LYS A 226 13.40 27.88 6.43
CA LYS A 226 12.83 28.00 5.07
C LYS A 226 13.37 26.95 4.10
N ASP A 227 14.59 26.47 4.35
CA ASP A 227 15.25 25.43 3.55
C ASP A 227 14.85 24.01 4.00
N HIS A 228 14.15 23.87 5.13
CA HIS A 228 13.67 22.58 5.59
C HIS A 228 12.55 22.09 4.67
N PRO A 229 12.56 20.82 4.20
CA PRO A 229 11.51 20.31 3.31
C PRO A 229 10.11 20.55 3.85
N SER A 230 9.91 20.38 5.16
CA SER A 230 8.61 20.56 5.78
C SER A 230 8.09 22.00 5.85
N TYR A 231 8.92 23.02 5.59
CA TYR A 231 8.46 24.39 5.44
C TYR A 231 7.44 24.53 4.31
N HIS A 232 7.64 23.78 3.23
CA HIS A 232 6.80 23.79 2.03
C HIS A 232 5.61 22.82 2.13
N PRO A 233 4.40 23.22 1.67
CA PRO A 233 3.24 22.34 1.60
C PRO A 233 3.50 21.06 0.82
N LYS A 234 2.84 19.99 1.27
CA LYS A 234 2.76 18.70 0.60
C LYS A 234 1.45 18.64 -0.17
N ILE A 235 1.50 18.20 -1.42
CA ILE A 235 0.33 17.80 -2.22
C ILE A 235 0.38 16.32 -2.56
#